data_AF-A0A2A4RIV6-F1
#
_entry.id   AF-A0A2A4RIV6-F1
#
_cell.length_a   1.000
_cell.length_b   1.000
_cell.length_c   1.000
_cell.angle_alpha   90.00
_cell.angle_beta   90.00
_cell.angle_gamma   90.00
#
_symmetry.space_group_name_H-M   'P 1'
#
loop_
_entity.id
_entity.type
_entity.pdbx_description
1 polymer ?
#
loop_
_entity_poly.entity_id
_entity_poly.type
_entity_poly.pdbx_seq_one_letter_code
_entity_poly.pdbx_strand_id
1 'polypeptide(L)'
;MKSISLVIMAATAGLATANPVLSQQETPHAFEPAGTPSASMTIDVSGWQFNDAQGSGLNQVLSIFVGHNAIITGIAWNLNLTSIGASWGSEAVMLFEGQINLTVSGDAAPVSNQNYDSMGVVDLTDAGVPNIIVSPDGILDIEFFETFVDNAGTGDAFFEPNSIITIYGGVLPTPNTLALIGLAGLYSGRRRR
;
A
#
# COMPACT_ATOMS: atom_id res chain seq x y z
N MET A 1 -16.71 -82.90 -4.77
CA MET A 1 -15.75 -81.78 -4.74
C MET A 1 -16.56 -80.49 -4.91
N LYS A 2 -16.45 -79.56 -3.95
CA LYS A 2 -17.32 -78.37 -3.86
C LYS A 2 -16.80 -77.26 -4.78
N SER A 3 -17.67 -76.74 -5.65
CA SER A 3 -17.39 -75.60 -6.52
C SER A 3 -17.59 -74.29 -5.76
N ILE A 4 -16.63 -73.37 -5.89
CA ILE A 4 -16.70 -71.99 -5.36
C ILE A 4 -17.05 -71.09 -6.55
N SER A 5 -18.17 -70.38 -6.45
CA SER A 5 -18.56 -69.36 -7.42
C SER A 5 -17.93 -68.02 -7.05
N LEU A 6 -17.21 -67.40 -7.99
CA LEU A 6 -16.62 -66.07 -7.87
C LEU A 6 -17.61 -65.03 -8.40
N VAL A 7 -18.11 -64.14 -7.54
CA VAL A 7 -18.93 -62.99 -7.93
C VAL A 7 -18.00 -61.78 -8.09
N ILE A 8 -17.90 -61.25 -9.31
CA ILE A 8 -17.20 -59.99 -9.61
C ILE A 8 -18.27 -58.89 -9.61
N MET A 9 -18.25 -58.01 -8.61
CA MET A 9 -19.01 -56.76 -8.64
C MET A 9 -18.22 -55.71 -9.44
N ALA A 10 -18.74 -55.34 -10.61
CA ALA A 10 -18.24 -54.20 -11.37
C ALA A 10 -18.80 -52.90 -10.75
N ALA A 11 -17.93 -52.13 -10.08
CA ALA A 11 -18.27 -50.78 -9.65
C ALA A 11 -18.15 -49.83 -10.86
N THR A 12 -19.28 -49.37 -11.38
CA THR A 12 -19.31 -48.28 -12.38
C THR A 12 -19.04 -46.96 -11.67
N ALA A 13 -17.79 -46.48 -11.72
CA ALA A 13 -17.46 -45.11 -11.36
C ALA A 13 -17.92 -44.19 -12.50
N GLY A 14 -18.97 -43.40 -12.26
CA GLY A 14 -19.40 -42.36 -13.19
C GLY A 14 -18.31 -41.32 -13.37
N LEU A 15 -17.77 -41.20 -14.57
CA LEU A 15 -16.91 -40.08 -14.98
C LEU A 15 -17.78 -38.81 -15.01
N ALA A 16 -17.73 -38.03 -13.94
CA ALA A 16 -18.25 -36.67 -13.97
C ALA A 16 -17.30 -35.83 -14.84
N THR A 17 -17.69 -35.58 -16.09
CA THR A 17 -17.03 -34.60 -16.95
C THR A 17 -17.31 -33.20 -16.40
N ALA A 18 -16.37 -32.68 -15.61
CA ALA A 18 -16.38 -31.27 -15.23
C ALA A 18 -16.04 -30.44 -16.48
N ASN A 19 -16.99 -29.68 -17.00
CA ASN A 19 -16.69 -28.63 -17.96
C ASN A 19 -15.83 -27.59 -17.24
N PRO A 20 -14.59 -27.31 -17.70
CA PRO A 20 -13.86 -26.16 -17.20
C PRO A 20 -14.66 -24.93 -17.60
N VAL A 21 -15.23 -24.23 -16.61
CA VAL A 21 -15.70 -22.87 -16.81
C VAL A 21 -14.44 -22.04 -16.99
N LEU A 22 -14.01 -21.88 -18.24
CA LEU A 22 -13.04 -20.89 -18.64
C LEU A 22 -13.74 -19.53 -18.52
N SER A 23 -13.62 -18.88 -17.36
CA SER A 23 -13.90 -17.45 -17.25
C SER A 23 -12.75 -16.71 -17.92
N GLN A 24 -12.76 -16.63 -19.26
CA GLN A 24 -11.88 -15.74 -20.02
C GLN A 24 -12.32 -14.28 -19.98
N GLN A 25 -13.22 -13.92 -19.06
CA GLN A 25 -13.53 -12.53 -18.82
C GLN A 25 -12.48 -11.94 -17.86
N GLU A 26 -11.24 -11.90 -18.33
CA GLU A 26 -10.32 -10.85 -17.93
C GLU A 26 -11.00 -9.55 -18.39
N THR A 27 -11.72 -8.87 -17.50
CA THR A 27 -12.05 -7.46 -17.72
C THR A 27 -10.70 -6.77 -17.92
N PRO A 28 -10.37 -6.27 -19.12
CA PRO A 28 -9.13 -5.53 -19.29
C PRO A 28 -9.23 -4.36 -18.31
N HIS A 29 -8.33 -4.30 -17.33
CA HIS A 29 -8.11 -3.08 -16.59
C HIS A 29 -7.52 -2.11 -17.62
N ALA A 30 -8.39 -1.31 -18.24
CA ALA A 30 -7.96 -0.25 -19.11
C ALA A 30 -7.19 0.74 -18.24
N PHE A 31 -5.89 0.89 -18.51
CA PHE A 31 -5.17 2.06 -18.04
C PHE A 31 -5.79 3.24 -18.80
N GLU A 32 -6.59 4.07 -18.13
CA GLU A 32 -7.03 5.32 -18.73
C GLU A 32 -5.79 6.19 -18.98
N PRO A 33 -5.53 6.66 -20.22
CA PRO A 33 -4.28 7.35 -20.53
C PRO A 33 -4.24 8.79 -20.02
N ALA A 34 -5.27 9.28 -19.32
CA ALA A 34 -5.29 10.61 -18.73
C ALA A 34 -6.39 10.74 -17.66
N GLY A 35 -6.00 10.92 -16.40
CA GLY A 35 -6.73 11.76 -15.45
C GLY A 35 -7.94 11.14 -14.73
N THR A 36 -7.75 10.06 -13.98
CA THR A 36 -8.36 9.82 -12.65
C THR A 36 -7.63 8.63 -12.02
N PRO A 37 -7.06 8.73 -10.81
CA PRO A 37 -6.40 7.58 -10.20
C PRO A 37 -7.38 6.45 -9.94
N SER A 38 -7.17 5.32 -10.62
CA SER A 38 -8.17 4.24 -10.72
C SER A 38 -8.13 3.27 -9.53
N ALA A 39 -7.04 3.28 -8.75
CA ALA A 39 -6.89 2.51 -7.52
C ALA A 39 -6.19 3.36 -6.45
N SER A 40 -6.49 3.05 -5.18
CA SER A 40 -5.88 3.72 -4.03
C SER A 40 -5.59 2.73 -2.90
N MET A 41 -4.65 3.11 -2.04
CA MET A 41 -4.32 2.39 -0.82
C MET A 41 -4.15 3.39 0.31
N THR A 42 -4.91 3.21 1.39
CA THR A 42 -4.77 4.00 2.62
C THR A 42 -3.86 3.27 3.60
N ILE A 43 -2.97 4.02 4.21
CA ILE A 43 -1.87 3.58 5.04
C ILE A 43 -1.96 4.36 6.35
N ASP A 44 -1.98 3.64 7.47
CA ASP A 44 -1.86 4.23 8.79
C ASP A 44 -0.38 4.48 9.11
N VAL A 45 -0.04 5.73 9.38
CA VAL A 45 1.31 6.19 9.75
C VAL A 45 1.35 6.73 11.17
N SER A 46 0.34 6.44 12.00
CA SER A 46 0.34 6.79 13.42
C SER A 46 1.55 6.20 14.13
N GLY A 47 2.23 7.00 14.94
CA GLY A 47 3.40 6.62 15.74
C GLY A 47 4.73 6.61 14.98
N TRP A 48 4.74 6.87 13.67
CA TRP A 48 5.98 7.00 12.91
C TRP A 48 6.75 8.26 13.30
N GLN A 49 8.08 8.17 13.31
CA GLN A 49 8.99 9.18 13.86
C GLN A 49 9.99 9.67 12.81
N PHE A 50 10.42 10.91 13.00
CA PHE A 50 11.44 11.59 12.21
C PHE A 50 12.67 11.74 13.12
N ASN A 51 13.77 11.03 12.85
CA ASN A 51 14.85 10.81 13.83
C ASN A 51 16.16 11.51 13.49
N ASP A 52 16.43 11.75 12.22
CA ASP A 52 17.72 12.22 11.73
C ASP A 52 17.59 12.73 10.29
N ALA A 53 18.69 13.20 9.73
CA ALA A 53 18.78 13.67 8.35
C ALA A 53 18.52 12.54 7.35
N GLN A 54 18.11 12.92 6.14
CA GLN A 54 17.85 12.00 5.03
C GLN A 54 18.97 10.97 4.83
N GLY A 55 18.60 9.70 4.63
CA GLY A 55 19.48 8.57 4.40
C GLY A 55 20.15 8.00 5.66
N SER A 56 19.84 8.54 6.84
CA SER A 56 20.36 7.97 8.09
C SER A 56 19.77 6.59 8.35
N GLY A 57 20.61 5.64 8.77
CA GLY A 57 20.15 4.31 9.18
C GLY A 57 19.31 4.30 10.47
N LEU A 58 19.16 5.47 11.12
CA LEU A 58 18.28 5.67 12.27
C LEU A 58 16.87 6.11 11.87
N ASN A 59 16.66 6.51 10.62
CA ASN A 59 15.34 6.89 10.12
C ASN A 59 14.43 5.69 10.00
N GLN A 60 13.14 5.95 10.15
CA GLN A 60 12.13 4.95 9.87
C GLN A 60 11.85 4.94 8.37
N VAL A 61 11.75 3.75 7.79
CA VAL A 61 11.39 3.55 6.38
C VAL A 61 10.19 2.63 6.31
N LEU A 62 9.12 3.11 5.71
CA LEU A 62 7.92 2.33 5.43
C LEU A 62 8.01 1.77 4.02
N SER A 63 8.14 0.44 3.93
CA SER A 63 8.21 -0.30 2.67
C SER A 63 6.89 -1.03 2.41
N ILE A 64 6.22 -0.72 1.31
CA ILE A 64 4.90 -1.26 0.98
C ILE A 64 4.88 -1.79 -0.44
N PHE A 65 4.43 -3.03 -0.62
CA PHE A 65 4.25 -3.56 -1.97
C PHE A 65 3.00 -2.96 -2.62
N VAL A 66 3.21 -2.20 -3.71
CA VAL A 66 2.15 -1.51 -4.47
C VAL A 66 2.01 -2.05 -5.90
N GLY A 67 2.96 -2.87 -6.35
CA GLY A 67 2.94 -3.52 -7.64
C GLY A 67 4.20 -3.22 -8.46
N HIS A 68 4.62 -4.19 -9.26
CA HIS A 68 5.79 -4.09 -10.12
C HIS A 68 5.65 -2.94 -11.13
N ASN A 69 6.62 -2.02 -11.17
CA ASN A 69 6.59 -0.79 -11.98
C ASN A 69 5.30 0.02 -11.80
N ALA A 70 4.73 0.01 -10.59
CA ALA A 70 3.58 0.86 -10.29
C ALA A 70 3.94 2.34 -10.49
N ILE A 71 2.98 3.11 -10.97
CA ILE A 71 3.09 4.56 -11.10
C ILE A 71 2.12 5.17 -10.12
N ILE A 72 2.64 5.92 -9.14
CA ILE A 72 1.82 6.69 -8.20
C ILE A 72 1.63 8.08 -8.81
N THR A 73 0.36 8.46 -8.98
CA THR A 73 -0.05 9.70 -9.65
C THR A 73 -0.60 10.74 -8.68
N GLY A 74 -0.96 10.32 -7.47
CA GLY A 74 -1.46 11.25 -6.47
C GLY A 74 -1.28 10.76 -5.04
N ILE A 75 -1.33 11.71 -4.13
CA ILE A 75 -1.21 11.48 -2.68
C ILE A 75 -2.27 12.35 -2.00
N ALA A 76 -2.99 11.78 -1.04
CA ALA A 76 -3.79 12.50 -0.07
C ALA A 76 -3.28 12.17 1.33
N TRP A 77 -3.45 13.08 2.28
CA TRP A 77 -3.00 12.85 3.64
C TRP A 77 -3.86 13.59 4.65
N ASN A 78 -3.93 13.03 5.85
CA ASN A 78 -4.46 13.66 7.04
C ASN A 78 -3.53 13.26 8.18
N LEU A 79 -2.63 14.18 8.55
CA LEU A 79 -1.48 13.91 9.41
C LEU A 79 -1.56 14.77 10.65
N ASN A 80 -1.50 14.15 11.82
CA ASN A 80 -1.49 14.84 13.09
C ASN A 80 -0.06 14.80 13.65
N LEU A 81 0.62 15.94 13.69
CA LEU A 81 2.04 16.03 13.99
C LEU A 81 2.26 16.65 15.38
N THR A 82 3.21 16.07 16.11
CA THR A 82 3.81 16.65 17.31
C THR A 82 5.32 16.69 17.12
N SER A 83 5.93 17.87 17.27
CA SER A 83 7.39 18.00 17.37
C SER A 83 7.86 17.86 18.82
N ILE A 84 9.11 17.47 18.99
CA ILE A 84 9.73 17.14 20.27
C ILE A 84 10.82 18.17 20.57
N GLY A 85 10.83 18.70 21.79
CA GLY A 85 11.89 19.60 22.23
C GLY A 85 11.91 20.92 21.46
N ALA A 86 13.02 21.20 20.76
CA ALA A 86 13.25 22.45 20.05
C ALA A 86 12.84 22.39 18.56
N SER A 87 12.44 21.22 18.07
CA SER A 87 12.17 20.94 16.65
C SER A 87 10.91 21.60 16.14
N TRP A 88 10.93 21.98 14.87
CA TRP A 88 9.87 22.74 14.22
C TRP A 88 9.00 21.84 13.35
N GLY A 89 7.71 22.15 13.26
CA GLY A 89 6.81 21.40 12.39
C GLY A 89 7.28 21.36 10.93
N SER A 90 7.91 22.44 10.45
CA SER A 90 8.44 22.57 9.10
C SER A 90 9.59 21.63 8.75
N GLU A 91 10.17 20.94 9.74
CA GLU A 91 11.35 20.09 9.54
C GLU A 91 10.99 18.65 9.22
N ALA A 92 9.76 18.20 9.55
CA ALA A 92 9.28 16.86 9.28
C ALA A 92 9.01 16.64 7.78
N VAL A 93 9.74 15.72 7.16
CA VAL A 93 9.64 15.41 5.72
C VAL A 93 9.51 13.92 5.46
N MET A 94 8.62 13.58 4.51
CA MET A 94 8.48 12.24 3.96
C MET A 94 9.08 12.19 2.55
N LEU A 95 10.04 11.30 2.33
CA LEU A 95 10.66 11.08 1.02
C LEU A 95 10.12 9.79 0.40
N PHE A 96 9.41 9.92 -0.72
CA PHE A 96 8.84 8.80 -1.47
C PHE A 96 9.81 8.35 -2.57
N GLU A 97 10.24 7.08 -2.55
CA GLU A 97 11.15 6.45 -3.53
C GLU A 97 12.47 7.20 -3.79
N GLY A 98 12.90 8.09 -2.88
CA GLY A 98 14.05 8.95 -3.20
C GLY A 98 13.75 10.03 -4.26
N GLN A 99 12.48 10.23 -4.64
CA GLN A 99 12.05 11.07 -5.76
C GLN A 99 11.32 12.34 -5.32
N ILE A 100 10.41 12.24 -4.35
CA ILE A 100 9.53 13.36 -3.95
C ILE A 100 9.58 13.56 -2.44
N ASN A 101 9.81 14.80 -2.03
CA ASN A 101 9.68 15.25 -0.65
C ASN A 101 8.30 15.86 -0.41
N LEU A 102 7.64 15.40 0.65
CA LEU A 102 6.47 16.02 1.22
C LEU A 102 6.85 16.58 2.59
N THR A 103 6.97 17.91 2.69
CA THR A 103 7.09 18.60 3.96
C THR A 103 5.72 18.63 4.63
N VAL A 104 5.60 18.03 5.82
CA VAL A 104 4.31 17.81 6.49
C VAL A 104 3.63 19.13 6.87
N SER A 105 4.43 20.11 7.32
CA SER A 105 3.96 21.40 7.82
C SER A 105 4.79 22.55 7.25
N GLY A 106 4.20 23.75 7.20
CA GLY A 106 4.91 25.00 6.91
C GLY A 106 5.28 25.80 8.16
N ASP A 107 5.02 25.26 9.35
CA ASP A 107 5.13 26.00 10.61
C ASP A 107 6.58 26.05 11.10
N ALA A 108 7.18 27.24 11.06
CA ALA A 108 8.52 27.52 11.58
C ALA A 108 8.52 27.68 13.12
N ALA A 109 7.87 26.77 13.82
CA ALA A 109 7.77 26.70 15.26
C ALA A 109 7.44 25.27 15.71
N PRO A 110 7.66 24.94 17.00
CA PRO A 110 7.19 23.68 17.55
C PRO A 110 5.67 23.54 17.45
N VAL A 111 5.21 22.32 17.17
CA VAL A 111 3.79 21.99 17.00
C VAL A 111 3.42 20.84 17.92
N SER A 112 2.19 20.82 18.41
CA SER A 112 1.72 19.76 19.31
C SER A 112 0.29 19.38 18.96
N ASN A 113 0.11 18.12 18.58
CA ASN A 113 -1.17 17.55 18.18
C ASN A 113 -1.88 18.43 17.13
N GLN A 114 -1.10 18.85 16.12
CA GLN A 114 -1.54 19.76 15.06
C GLN A 114 -1.82 18.98 13.78
N ASN A 115 -3.01 19.19 13.21
CA ASN A 115 -3.47 18.45 12.04
C ASN A 115 -3.15 19.18 10.73
N TYR A 116 -2.64 18.43 9.73
CA TYR A 116 -2.33 18.86 8.38
C TYR A 116 -3.02 17.94 7.37
N ASP A 117 -3.92 18.49 6.57
CA ASP A 117 -4.74 17.75 5.61
C ASP A 117 -4.49 18.31 4.20
N SER A 118 -4.42 17.43 3.21
CA SER A 118 -4.25 17.81 1.79
C SER A 118 -5.50 18.45 1.16
N MET A 119 -6.63 18.44 1.86
CA MET A 119 -7.94 18.91 1.42
C MET A 119 -8.49 18.18 0.19
N GLY A 120 -8.00 16.96 -0.06
CA GLY A 120 -8.30 16.17 -1.24
C GLY A 120 -7.07 15.43 -1.79
N VAL A 121 -7.19 14.88 -2.98
CA VAL A 121 -6.06 14.24 -3.67
C VAL A 121 -5.21 15.31 -4.33
N VAL A 122 -3.92 15.31 -4.03
CA VAL A 122 -2.93 16.09 -4.78
C VAL A 122 -2.48 15.23 -5.95
N ASP A 123 -2.89 15.59 -7.17
CA ASP A 123 -2.28 15.05 -8.38
C ASP A 123 -0.87 15.63 -8.51
N LEU A 124 0.11 14.73 -8.64
CA LEU A 124 1.52 15.11 -8.64
C LEU A 124 1.85 16.02 -9.82
N THR A 125 1.31 15.70 -10.99
CA THR A 125 1.57 16.48 -12.21
C THR A 125 0.92 17.86 -12.17
N ASP A 126 -0.28 17.98 -11.61
CA ASP A 126 -0.94 19.27 -11.39
C ASP A 126 -0.20 20.12 -10.34
N ALA A 127 0.44 19.48 -9.36
CA ALA A 127 1.31 20.13 -8.39
C ALA A 127 2.71 20.48 -8.95
N GLY A 128 2.98 20.18 -10.23
CA GLY A 128 4.23 20.51 -10.91
C GLY A 128 5.40 19.56 -10.58
N VAL A 129 5.12 18.39 -9.99
CA VAL A 129 6.10 17.35 -9.72
C VAL A 129 5.83 16.11 -10.60
N PRO A 130 6.86 15.34 -11.00
CA PRO A 130 6.63 14.13 -11.78
C PRO A 130 5.88 13.07 -10.96
N ASN A 131 5.22 12.13 -11.65
CA ASN A 131 4.69 10.93 -10.99
C ASN A 131 5.83 10.09 -10.38
N ILE A 132 5.54 9.40 -9.28
CA ILE A 132 6.50 8.49 -8.65
C ILE A 132 6.51 7.18 -9.43
N ILE A 133 7.70 6.77 -9.87
CA ILE A 133 7.90 5.49 -10.53
C ILE A 133 8.50 4.55 -9.50
N VAL A 134 7.71 3.54 -9.10
CA VAL A 134 8.11 2.55 -8.12
C VAL A 134 9.14 1.60 -8.72
N SER A 135 10.12 1.23 -7.90
CA SER A 135 11.19 0.32 -8.27
C SER A 135 10.66 -1.03 -8.85
N PRO A 136 11.47 -1.75 -9.65
CA PRO A 136 11.06 -3.03 -10.24
C PRO A 136 10.81 -4.16 -9.21
N ASP A 137 11.04 -3.97 -7.93
CA ASP A 137 10.56 -4.91 -6.90
C ASP A 137 9.07 -4.67 -6.55
N GLY A 138 8.52 -3.53 -6.97
CA GLY A 138 7.16 -3.10 -6.69
C GLY A 138 6.94 -2.62 -5.27
N ILE A 139 8.02 -2.31 -4.54
CA ILE A 139 7.99 -1.78 -3.18
C ILE A 139 8.09 -0.26 -3.27
N LEU A 140 7.13 0.44 -2.69
CA LEU A 140 7.18 1.87 -2.41
C LEU A 140 7.82 2.06 -1.04
N ASP A 141 8.99 2.68 -1.02
CA ASP A 141 9.68 3.13 0.18
C ASP A 141 9.35 4.59 0.50
N ILE A 142 8.99 4.83 1.76
CA ILE A 142 8.75 6.16 2.31
C ILE A 142 9.68 6.34 3.51
N GLU A 143 10.65 7.23 3.40
CA GLU A 143 11.55 7.59 4.49
C GLU A 143 11.00 8.79 5.26
N PHE A 144 11.00 8.69 6.59
CA PHE A 144 10.62 9.78 7.51
C PHE A 144 11.90 10.37 8.11
N PHE A 145 12.20 11.63 7.77
CA PHE A 145 13.44 12.29 8.15
C PHE A 145 13.22 13.77 8.47
N GLU A 146 14.19 14.39 9.13
CA GLU A 146 14.16 15.82 9.39
C GLU A 146 15.15 16.61 8.54
N THR A 147 14.77 17.82 8.13
CA THR A 147 15.68 18.72 7.39
C THR A 147 16.72 19.38 8.28
N PHE A 148 16.47 19.43 9.58
CA PHE A 148 17.38 19.94 10.60
C PHE A 148 17.34 18.99 11.79
N VAL A 149 18.50 18.59 12.31
CA VAL A 149 18.58 17.59 13.36
C VAL A 149 18.96 18.29 14.66
N ASP A 150 18.01 18.40 15.57
CA ASP A 150 18.25 19.01 16.88
C ASP A 150 18.91 18.02 17.83
N ASN A 151 18.47 16.76 17.82
CA ASN A 151 19.02 15.70 18.65
C ASN A 151 19.17 14.39 17.88
N ALA A 152 20.34 14.20 17.28
CA ALA A 152 20.62 13.02 16.46
C ALA A 152 20.30 11.70 17.16
N GLY A 153 19.49 10.87 16.51
CA GLY A 153 19.14 9.52 16.95
C GLY A 153 18.06 9.46 18.03
N THR A 154 17.46 10.59 18.39
CA THR A 154 16.18 10.65 19.08
C THR A 154 15.11 11.18 18.13
N GLY A 155 13.87 10.71 18.23
CA GLY A 155 12.78 11.27 17.44
C GLY A 155 12.60 12.75 17.74
N ASP A 156 12.66 13.58 16.72
CA ASP A 156 12.50 15.03 16.77
C ASP A 156 11.05 15.45 16.39
N ALA A 157 10.33 14.59 15.67
CA ALA A 157 8.88 14.67 15.52
C ALA A 157 8.23 13.28 15.39
N PHE A 158 6.92 13.20 15.58
CA PHE A 158 6.15 11.99 15.35
C PHE A 158 4.69 12.26 14.98
N PHE A 159 4.07 11.26 14.35
CA PHE A 159 2.65 11.27 14.05
C PHE A 159 1.81 10.77 15.22
N GLU A 160 0.83 11.56 15.63
CA GLU A 160 -0.19 11.20 16.61
C GLU A 160 -1.21 10.21 16.03
N PRO A 161 -2.06 9.57 16.86
CA PRO A 161 -3.08 8.65 16.40
C PRO A 161 -4.03 9.23 15.35
N ASN A 162 -4.44 8.37 14.41
CA ASN A 162 -5.30 8.67 13.24
C ASN A 162 -4.58 9.43 12.11
N SER A 163 -3.25 9.38 12.06
CA SER A 163 -2.49 9.93 10.94
C SER A 163 -2.47 8.94 9.78
N ILE A 164 -2.97 9.36 8.61
CA ILE A 164 -3.13 8.50 7.44
C ILE A 164 -2.58 9.16 6.17
N ILE A 165 -2.07 8.31 5.28
CA ILE A 165 -1.70 8.66 3.91
C ILE A 165 -2.49 7.77 2.97
N THR A 166 -2.98 8.33 1.86
CA THR A 166 -3.59 7.57 0.79
C THR A 166 -2.83 7.82 -0.50
N ILE A 167 -2.28 6.75 -1.07
CA ILE A 167 -1.60 6.79 -2.37
C ILE A 167 -2.58 6.39 -3.48
N TYR A 168 -2.41 7.01 -4.63
CA TYR A 168 -3.29 6.89 -5.79
C TYR A 168 -2.48 6.57 -7.04
N GLY A 169 -2.95 5.63 -7.87
CA GLY A 169 -2.29 5.29 -9.12
C GLY A 169 -2.43 3.81 -9.48
N GLY A 170 -1.41 3.26 -10.15
CA GLY A 170 -1.31 1.84 -10.53
C GLY A 170 -1.08 0.89 -9.35
N VAL A 171 -1.73 1.14 -8.22
CA VAL A 171 -1.63 0.34 -7.00
C VAL A 171 -2.47 -0.92 -7.19
N LEU A 172 -1.81 -2.06 -7.35
CA LEU A 172 -2.49 -3.33 -7.54
C LEU A 172 -2.71 -4.01 -6.18
N PRO A 173 -3.94 -4.44 -5.84
CA PRO A 173 -4.14 -5.36 -4.74
C PRO A 173 -3.27 -6.60 -5.00
N THR A 174 -2.47 -7.00 -4.00
CA THR A 174 -1.55 -8.14 -4.17
C THR A 174 -2.28 -9.34 -4.77
N PRO A 175 -1.67 -10.06 -5.75
CA PRO A 175 -2.30 -11.21 -6.40
C PRO A 175 -2.82 -12.26 -5.39
N ASN A 176 -2.17 -12.37 -4.23
CA ASN A 176 -2.55 -13.27 -3.15
C ASN A 176 -3.93 -12.93 -2.56
N THR A 177 -4.32 -11.66 -2.54
CA THR A 177 -5.63 -11.24 -2.03
C THR A 177 -6.73 -11.69 -2.98
N LEU A 178 -6.53 -11.57 -4.28
CA LEU A 178 -7.46 -12.09 -5.29
C LEU A 178 -7.52 -13.61 -5.29
N ALA A 179 -6.37 -14.27 -5.15
CA ALA A 179 -6.30 -15.73 -5.02
C ALA A 179 -7.03 -16.22 -3.76
N LEU A 180 -6.89 -15.52 -2.63
CA LEU A 180 -7.59 -15.85 -1.38
C LEU A 180 -9.10 -15.64 -1.49
N ILE A 181 -9.55 -14.53 -2.10
CA ILE A 181 -10.98 -14.30 -2.38
C ILE A 181 -11.52 -15.36 -3.34
N GLY A 182 -10.77 -15.70 -4.39
CA GLY A 182 -11.11 -16.77 -5.32
C GLY A 182 -11.26 -18.12 -4.62
N LEU A 183 -10.30 -18.47 -3.75
CA LEU A 183 -10.33 -19.71 -2.98
C LEU A 183 -11.47 -19.74 -1.95
N ALA A 184 -11.72 -18.63 -1.25
CA ALA A 184 -12.83 -18.47 -0.32
C ALA A 184 -14.19 -18.58 -1.03
N GLY A 185 -14.31 -18.02 -2.23
CA GLY A 185 -15.47 -18.17 -3.11
C GLY A 185 -15.68 -19.61 -3.54
N LEU A 186 -14.62 -20.30 -3.98
CA LEU A 186 -14.64 -21.73 -4.34
C LEU A 186 -15.04 -22.63 -3.16
N TYR A 187 -14.47 -22.39 -1.98
CA TYR A 187 -14.79 -23.14 -0.76
C TYR A 187 -16.26 -22.95 -0.34
N SER A 188 -16.73 -21.70 -0.35
CA SER A 188 -18.11 -21.36 0.00
C SER A 188 -19.12 -21.91 -1.00
N GLY A 189 -18.78 -21.92 -2.30
CA GLY A 189 -19.59 -22.51 -3.36
C GLY A 189 -19.71 -24.04 -3.26
N ARG A 190 -18.66 -24.72 -2.78
CA ARG A 190 -18.67 -26.18 -2.59
C ARG A 190 -19.55 -26.66 -1.43
N ARG A 191 -19.75 -25.83 -0.39
CA ARG A 191 -20.61 -26.16 0.76
C ARG A 191 -22.10 -26.05 0.50
N ARG A 192 -22.51 -25.43 -0.61
CA ARG A 192 -23.93 -25.23 -0.98
C ARG A 192 -24.47 -26.27 -1.96
N ARG A 193 -23.76 -27.39 -2.17
CA ARG A 193 -24.22 -28.53 -2.97
C ARG A 193 -24.42 -29.75 -2.10
#